data_AF-A0A515A399-F1
#
_entry.id   AF-A0A515A399-F1
#
_cell.length_a   1.000
_cell.length_b   1.000
_cell.length_c   1.000
_cell.angle_alpha   90.00
_cell.angle_beta   90.00
_cell.angle_gamma   90.00
#
_symmetry.space_group_name_H-M   'P 1'
#
loop_
_entity.id
_entity.type
_entity.pdbx_description
1 polymer ?
#
loop_
_entity_poly.entity_id
_entity_poly.type
_entity_poly.pdbx_seq_one_letter_code
_entity_poly.pdbx_strand_id
1 'polypeptide(L)' 'MDIHAYQRLNFREESSFTYRRRLQAFAIANRFPRASNYIYVADQIVHLGLISEFKQFNPASEIKQWDE' A
#
# COMPACT_ATOMS: atom_id res chain seq x y z
N MET A 1 -23.31 1.41 1.13
CA MET A 1 -22.23 0.44 0.79
C MET A 1 -20.94 1.05 1.29
N ASP A 2 -20.34 0.47 2.31
CA ASP A 2 -19.06 0.95 2.85
C ASP A 2 -17.99 0.85 1.78
N ILE A 3 -17.44 2.00 1.38
CA ILE A 3 -16.32 2.05 0.45
C ILE A 3 -15.10 1.57 1.24
N HIS A 4 -14.69 0.32 0.98
CA HIS A 4 -13.52 -0.28 1.61
C HIS A 4 -12.30 0.64 1.44
N ALA A 5 -11.43 0.73 2.45
CA ALA A 5 -10.20 1.53 2.40
C ALA A 5 -9.37 1.24 1.12
N TYR A 6 -9.40 -0.01 0.68
CA TYR A 6 -8.87 -0.48 -0.60
C TYR A 6 -9.36 0.33 -1.82
N GLN A 7 -10.65 0.62 -1.90
CA GLN A 7 -11.21 1.41 -2.99
C GLN A 7 -10.88 2.90 -2.86
N ARG A 8 -10.76 3.41 -1.63
CA ARG A 8 -10.35 4.81 -1.36
C ARG A 8 -8.88 5.08 -1.63
N LEU A 9 -8.04 4.06 -1.73
CA LEU A 9 -6.60 4.23 -1.93
C LEU A 9 -6.19 4.07 -3.41
N ASN A 10 -7.05 3.48 -4.25
CA ASN A 10 -6.81 3.32 -5.69
C ASN A 10 -7.32 4.51 -6.52
N PHE A 11 -6.68 5.68 -6.35
CA PHE A 11 -7.05 6.92 -7.07
C PHE A 11 -6.34 7.10 -8.44
N ARG A 12 -5.40 6.22 -8.79
CA ARG A 12 -4.48 6.45 -9.92
C ARG A 12 -4.88 5.76 -11.23
N GLU A 13 -6.09 5.22 -11.31
CA GLU A 13 -6.51 4.34 -12.44
C GLU A 13 -5.50 3.20 -12.69
N GLU A 14 -4.75 2.81 -11.66
CA GLU A 14 -3.76 1.76 -11.78
C GLU A 14 -4.45 0.39 -11.83
N SER A 15 -3.84 -0.55 -12.56
CA SER A 15 -4.36 -1.91 -12.63
C SER A 15 -4.44 -2.53 -11.23
N SER A 16 -5.47 -3.36 -10.99
CA SER A 16 -5.64 -4.07 -9.72
C SER A 16 -4.40 -4.86 -9.30
N PHE A 17 -3.63 -5.37 -10.26
CA PHE A 17 -2.37 -6.07 -10.02
C PHE A 17 -1.27 -5.13 -9.50
N THR A 18 -1.04 -4.01 -10.19
CA THR A 18 -0.06 -2.99 -9.80
C THR A 18 -0.39 -2.42 -8.42
N TYR A 19 -1.66 -2.13 -8.18
CA TYR A 19 -2.13 -1.59 -6.90
C TYR A 19 -1.86 -2.54 -5.73
N ARG A 20 -2.18 -3.83 -5.89
CA ARG A 20 -1.92 -4.85 -4.85
C ARG A 20 -0.42 -5.03 -4.58
N ARG A 21 0.42 -5.00 -5.63
CA ARG A 21 1.87 -5.02 -5.47
C ARG A 21 2.38 -3.80 -4.71
N ARG A 22 1.85 -2.61 -4.99
CA ARG A 22 2.24 -1.38 -4.28
C ARG A 22 1.83 -1.42 -2.80
N LEU A 23 0.63 -1.92 -2.49
CA LEU A 23 0.20 -2.16 -1.11
C LEU A 23 1.14 -3.13 -0.39
N GLN A 24 1.49 -4.27 -1.01
CA GLN A 24 2.42 -5.23 -0.43
C GLN A 24 3.79 -4.61 -0.16
N ALA A 25 4.35 -3.89 -1.13
CA ALA A 25 5.64 -3.22 -0.97
C ALA A 25 5.60 -2.16 0.14
N PHE A 26 4.54 -1.36 0.21
CA PHE A 26 4.35 -0.38 1.29
C PHE A 26 4.24 -1.05 2.66
N ALA A 27 3.53 -2.17 2.73
CA ALA A 27 3.39 -2.95 3.95
C ALA A 27 4.72 -3.54 4.43
N ILE A 28 5.58 -3.98 3.51
CA ILE A 28 6.93 -4.46 3.84
C ILE A 28 7.78 -3.29 4.36
N ALA A 29 7.78 -2.15 3.66
CA ALA A 29 8.52 -0.95 4.07
C ALA A 29 8.11 -0.47 5.47
N ASN A 30 6.81 -0.55 5.79
CA ASN A 30 6.26 -0.18 7.10
C ASN A 30 6.16 -1.36 8.08
N ARG A 31 6.76 -2.51 7.75
CA ARG A 31 6.84 -3.73 8.60
C ARG A 31 5.49 -4.20 9.15
N PHE A 32 4.44 -4.14 8.34
CA PHE A 32 3.13 -4.62 8.74
C PHE A 32 3.12 -6.15 8.84
N PRO A 33 2.49 -6.72 9.89
CA PRO A 33 2.55 -8.16 10.17
C PRO A 33 1.84 -9.03 9.13
N ARG A 34 0.98 -8.45 8.28
CA ARG A 34 0.20 -9.17 7.27
C ARG A 34 0.31 -8.52 5.89
N ALA A 35 1.54 -8.26 5.44
CA ALA A 35 1.81 -7.56 4.18
C ALA A 35 1.13 -8.17 2.94
N SER A 36 0.90 -9.49 2.92
CA SER A 36 0.21 -10.17 1.82
C SER A 36 -1.31 -9.93 1.77
N ASN A 37 -1.93 -9.52 2.89
CA ASN A 37 -3.35 -9.24 2.97
C ASN A 37 -3.63 -7.76 2.65
N TYR A 38 -3.91 -7.47 1.39
CA TYR A 38 -4.11 -6.12 0.88
C TYR A 38 -5.27 -5.36 1.55
N ILE A 39 -6.31 -6.05 2.03
CA ILE A 39 -7.43 -5.42 2.76
C ILE A 39 -6.93 -4.92 4.11
N TYR A 40 -6.26 -5.79 4.86
CA TYR A 40 -5.65 -5.43 6.14
C TYR A 40 -4.67 -4.28 5.99
N VAL A 41 -3.80 -4.32 4.98
CA VAL A 41 -2.83 -3.26 4.71
C VAL A 41 -3.54 -1.94 4.42
N ALA A 42 -4.57 -1.94 3.56
CA ALA A 42 -5.33 -0.75 3.25
C ALA A 42 -6.01 -0.15 4.50
N ASP A 43 -6.57 -1.01 5.36
CA ASP A 43 -7.19 -0.58 6.61
C ASP A 43 -6.15 0.02 7.57
N GLN A 44 -4.96 -0.59 7.70
CA GLN A 44 -3.87 -0.06 8.51
C GLN A 44 -3.35 1.28 7.99
N ILE A 45 -3.24 1.45 6.66
CA ILE A 45 -2.85 2.73 6.05
C ILE A 45 -3.83 3.84 6.46
N VAL A 46 -5.14 3.57 6.39
CA VAL A 46 -6.15 4.56 6.78
C VAL A 46 -6.15 4.79 8.30
N HIS A 47 -6.06 3.72 9.09
CA HIS A 47 -6.09 3.78 10.55
C HIS A 47 -4.90 4.55 11.14
N LEU A 48 -3.71 4.37 10.57
CA LEU A 48 -2.49 5.04 11.00
C LEU A 48 -2.28 6.41 10.34
N GLY A 49 -3.21 6.87 9.50
CA GLY A 49 -3.11 8.15 8.82
C GLY A 49 -2.08 8.20 7.68
N LEU A 50 -1.60 7.05 7.20
CA LEU A 50 -0.49 6.92 6.24
C LEU A 50 -0.90 7.11 4.76
N ILE A 51 -2.04 7.74 4.52
CA ILE A 51 -2.63 7.84 3.17
C ILE A 51 -1.72 8.66 2.24
N SER A 52 -1.12 9.73 2.77
CA SER A 52 -0.24 10.61 2.00
C SER A 52 1.07 9.93 1.64
N GLU A 53 1.68 9.22 2.59
CA GLU A 53 2.88 8.41 2.39
C GLU A 53 2.61 7.33 1.35
N PHE A 54 1.50 6.61 1.45
CA PHE A 54 1.13 5.59 0.46
C PHE A 54 0.88 6.19 -0.94
N LYS A 55 0.35 7.41 -1.03
CA LYS A 55 0.13 8.11 -2.31
C LYS A 55 1.43 8.57 -2.96
N GLN A 56 2.45 8.90 -2.16
CA GLN A 56 3.76 9.32 -2.65
C GLN A 56 4.73 8.14 -2.84
N PHE A 57 4.45 7.01 -2.18
CA PHE A 57 5.27 5.82 -2.22
C PHE A 57 5.49 5.29 -3.65
N ASN A 58 6.76 5.22 -4.03
CA ASN A 58 7.19 4.63 -5.29
C ASN A 58 7.99 3.35 -5.02
N PRO A 59 7.44 2.15 -5.31
CA PRO A 59 8.11 0.90 -5.01
C PRO A 59 9.45 0.74 -5.74
N ALA A 60 9.63 1.34 -6.93
CA ALA A 60 10.88 1.22 -7.69
C ALA A 60 12.08 1.94 -7.05
N SER A 61 11.83 2.95 -6.21
CA SER A 61 12.85 3.75 -5.54
C SER A 61 13.20 3.19 -4.16
N GLU A 62 12.19 2.69 -3.44
CA GLU A 62 12.30 2.22 -2.06
C GLU A 62 12.79 0.75 -1.96
N ILE A 63 12.50 -0.09 -2.96
CA ILE A 63 12.94 -1.50 -2.97
C ILE A 63 14.44 -1.64 -3.25
N LYS A 64 15.08 -0.66 -3.93
CA LYS A 64 16.54 -0.66 -4.15
C LYS A 64 17.38 -0.61 -2.87
N GLN A 65 16.79 -0.24 -1.74
CA GLN A 65 17.47 -0.21 -0.44
C GLN A 65 17.51 -1.58 0.27
N TRP A 66 16.93 -2.63 -0.32
CA TRP A 66 16.87 -3.97 0.28
C TRP A 66 17.89 -4.95 -0.32
N ASP A 67 18.63 -4.52 -1.35
CA ASP A 67 19.63 -5.32 -2.08
C ASP A 67 21.08 -4.84 -1.85
N GLU A 68 21.36 -4.04 -0.81
CA GLU A 68 22.73 -3.70 -0.35
C GLU A 68 23.11 -4.40 0.97
#